data_AF-A0A2M8NU28-F1
#
_entry.id   AF-A0A2M8NU28-F1
#
_cell.length_a   1.000
_cell.length_b   1.000
_cell.length_c   1.000
_cell.angle_alpha   90.00
_cell.angle_beta   90.00
_cell.angle_gamma   90.00
#
_symmetry.space_group_name_H-M   'P 1'
#
loop_
_entity.id
_entity.type
_entity.pdbx_description
1 polymer ?
#
loop_
_entity_poly.entity_id
_entity_poly.type
_entity_poly.pdbx_seq_one_letter_code
_entity_poly.pdbx_strand_id
1 'polypeptide(L)'
;MALFNRRPVMAFNSNRPHEIGVIRHYFARFYFWLAGWQVVGDIPNDKKIVVLAIYHTSNWDGWNMVMTSWIVRTPIRWMVKVEWTRFP
;
A
#
# COMPACT_ATOMS: atom_id res chain seq x y z
N MET A 1 -8.88 -19.08 19.93
CA MET A 1 -7.95 -17.96 20.24
C MET A 1 -6.54 -18.37 19.83
N ALA A 2 -6.21 -18.25 18.55
CA ALA A 2 -4.86 -18.53 18.08
C ALA A 2 -4.02 -17.26 18.28
N LEU A 3 -2.97 -17.37 19.08
CA LEU A 3 -1.93 -16.37 19.23
C LEU A 3 -1.26 -16.21 17.86
N PHE A 4 -1.74 -15.24 17.07
CA PHE A 4 -1.10 -14.79 15.84
C PHE A 4 0.31 -14.32 16.20
N ASN A 5 1.25 -15.20 15.91
CA ASN A 5 2.68 -15.03 15.98
C ASN A 5 3.07 -13.61 15.56
N ARG A 6 3.43 -12.75 16.51
CA ARG A 6 3.86 -11.36 16.29
C ARG A 6 5.26 -11.33 15.67
N ARG A 7 5.44 -11.95 14.50
CA ARG A 7 6.60 -11.64 13.67
C ARG A 7 6.49 -10.17 13.28
N PRO A 8 7.56 -9.36 13.36
CA PRO A 8 7.51 -8.01 12.82
C PRO A 8 7.23 -8.14 11.32
N VAL A 9 5.99 -7.86 10.93
CA VAL A 9 5.51 -7.87 9.55
C VAL A 9 6.12 -6.65 8.85
N MET A 10 7.41 -6.77 8.54
CA MET A 10 8.24 -5.72 7.93
C MET A 10 9.53 -6.28 7.31
N ALA A 11 9.55 -7.53 6.88
CA ALA A 11 10.58 -7.98 5.94
C ALA A 11 10.17 -7.53 4.52
N PHE A 12 10.13 -6.21 4.31
CA PHE A 12 9.99 -5.65 2.97
C PHE A 12 11.39 -5.51 2.39
N ASN A 13 11.84 -6.51 1.62
CA ASN A 13 13.17 -6.46 1.01
C ASN A 13 13.09 -5.74 -0.32
N SER A 14 13.28 -4.43 -0.30
CA SER A 14 13.34 -3.61 -1.51
C SER A 14 14.60 -2.79 -1.51
N ASN A 15 15.40 -2.94 -2.57
CA ASN A 15 16.57 -2.10 -2.83
C ASN A 15 16.19 -0.73 -3.42
N ARG A 16 14.89 -0.40 -3.48
CA ARG A 16 14.43 0.89 -4.02
C ARG A 16 14.72 2.03 -3.05
N PRO A 17 15.06 3.22 -3.57
CA PRO A 17 15.09 4.41 -2.76
C PRO A 17 13.70 4.65 -2.16
N HIS A 18 13.66 4.97 -0.87
CA HIS A 18 12.44 5.31 -0.19
C HIS A 18 12.04 6.74 -0.53
N GLU A 19 11.17 6.92 -1.52
CA GLU A 19 10.74 8.25 -1.96
C GLU A 19 9.62 8.83 -1.06
N ILE A 20 8.89 7.96 -0.35
CA ILE A 20 7.88 8.39 0.62
C ILE A 20 8.51 8.63 2.00
N GLY A 21 8.18 9.78 2.60
CA GLY A 21 8.65 10.18 3.93
C GLY A 21 8.18 9.25 5.05
N VAL A 22 8.95 9.22 6.13
CA VAL A 22 8.73 8.31 7.28
C VAL A 22 7.38 8.53 7.97
N ILE A 23 6.88 9.77 8.02
CA ILE A 23 5.61 10.11 8.66
C ILE A 23 4.45 9.37 7.99
N ARG A 24 4.37 9.40 6.65
CA ARG A 24 3.33 8.71 5.87
C ARG A 24 3.42 7.19 6.05
N HIS A 25 4.65 6.66 6.09
CA HIS A 25 4.89 5.24 6.36
C HIS A 25 4.33 4.81 7.71
N TYR A 26 4.61 5.55 8.79
CA TYR A 26 4.09 5.23 10.12
C TYR A 26 2.57 5.40 10.22
N PHE A 27 2.01 6.41 9.54
CA PHE A 27 0.56 6.57 9.45
C PHE A 27 -0.11 5.35 8.79
N ALA A 28 0.39 4.90 7.64
CA ALA A 28 -0.14 3.72 6.96
C ALA A 28 0.03 2.44 7.79
N ARG A 29 1.15 2.30 8.51
CA ARG A 29 1.35 1.18 9.44
C ARG A 29 0.33 1.18 10.57
N PHE A 30 0.05 2.34 11.14
CA PHE A 30 -0.98 2.47 12.17
C PHE A 30 -2.37 2.15 11.61
N TYR A 31 -2.70 2.62 10.42
CA TYR A 31 -3.95 2.30 9.73
C TYR A 31 -4.14 0.80 9.53
N PHE A 32 -3.16 0.09 8.94
CA PHE A 32 -3.29 -1.35 8.73
C PHE A 32 -3.28 -2.14 10.05
N TRP A 33 -2.56 -1.67 11.06
CA TRP A 33 -2.61 -2.25 12.39
C TRP A 33 -4.02 -2.15 13.01
N LEU A 34 -4.67 -0.99 12.92
CA LEU A 34 -6.06 -0.82 13.36
C LEU A 34 -7.04 -1.66 12.55
N ALA A 35 -6.84 -1.76 11.23
CA ALA A 35 -7.65 -2.59 10.35
C ALA A 35 -7.44 -4.10 10.59
N GLY A 36 -6.39 -4.50 11.31
CA GLY A 36 -6.00 -5.90 11.50
C GLY A 36 -5.40 -6.54 10.24
N TRP A 37 -4.93 -5.73 9.30
CA TRP A 37 -4.41 -6.18 8.01
C TRP A 37 -2.89 -6.32 8.04
N GLN A 38 -2.39 -7.30 7.30
CA GLN A 38 -0.97 -7.56 7.12
C GLN A 38 -0.60 -7.36 5.66
N VAL A 39 0.49 -6.62 5.42
CA VAL A 39 1.03 -6.45 4.07
C VAL A 39 2.14 -7.47 3.88
N VAL A 40 1.99 -8.34 2.89
CA VAL A 40 2.85 -9.49 2.62
C VAL A 40 3.32 -9.44 1.18
N GLY A 41 4.60 -9.79 0.96
CA GLY A 41 5.21 -9.87 -0.36
C GLY A 41 6.33 -8.85 -0.59
N ASP A 42 7.08 -9.07 -1.66
CA ASP A 42 8.16 -8.21 -2.12
C ASP A 42 7.73 -7.44 -3.37
N ILE A 43 8.23 -6.21 -3.54
CA ILE A 43 8.07 -5.50 -4.81
C ILE A 43 9.23 -5.90 -5.73
N PRO A 44 8.97 -6.40 -6.96
CA PRO A 44 10.01 -6.75 -7.94
C PRO A 44 11.00 -5.62 -8.12
N ASN A 45 12.31 -5.81 -8.19
CA ASN A 45 13.30 -4.72 -8.22
C ASN A 45 13.41 -3.98 -9.57
N ASP A 46 12.39 -4.05 -10.42
CA ASP A 46 12.35 -3.42 -11.74
C ASP A 46 12.18 -1.90 -11.67
N LYS A 47 12.80 -1.15 -12.57
CA LYS A 47 12.72 0.32 -12.56
C LYS A 47 11.28 0.85 -12.71
N LYS A 48 10.42 0.13 -13.42
CA LYS A 48 9.01 0.47 -13.66
C LYS A 48 8.19 -0.80 -13.67
N ILE A 49 7.06 -0.78 -12.97
CA ILE A 49 6.11 -1.88 -12.93
C ILE A 49 4.70 -1.34 -13.21
N VAL A 50 3.88 -2.17 -13.86
CA VAL A 50 2.45 -1.92 -14.02
C VAL A 50 1.72 -2.98 -13.20
N VAL A 51 0.89 -2.53 -12.26
CA VAL A 51 0.12 -3.41 -11.37
C VAL A 51 -1.34 -3.35 -11.79
N LEU A 52 -1.94 -4.52 -12.03
CA LEU A 52 -3.37 -4.64 -12.29
C LEU A 52 -4.08 -4.94 -10.97
N ALA A 53 -4.79 -3.95 -10.43
CA ALA A 53 -5.64 -4.11 -9.26
C ALA A 53 -7.01 -4.69 -9.68
N ILE A 54 -7.02 -5.91 -10.23
CA ILE A 54 -8.28 -6.54 -10.69
C ILE A 54 -9.09 -7.07 -9.50
N TYR A 55 -10.42 -7.08 -9.67
CA TYR A 55 -11.45 -7.31 -8.64
C TYR A 55 -11.51 -6.23 -7.56
N HIS A 56 -12.30 -5.19 -7.85
CA HIS A 56 -12.67 -4.19 -6.87
C HIS A 56 -13.95 -4.61 -6.14
N THR A 57 -13.90 -4.60 -4.81
CA THR A 57 -15.06 -4.79 -3.95
C THR A 57 -15.74 -3.44 -3.68
N SER A 58 -14.97 -2.35 -3.55
CA SER A 58 -15.50 -1.00 -3.31
C SER A 58 -14.45 0.09 -3.57
N ASN A 59 -14.85 1.36 -3.49
CA ASN A 59 -13.90 2.49 -3.62
C ASN A 59 -12.81 2.49 -2.53
N TRP A 60 -13.03 1.79 -1.42
CA TRP A 60 -12.02 1.61 -0.37
C TRP A 60 -10.79 0.85 -0.87
N ASP A 61 -10.88 0.12 -1.97
CA ASP A 61 -9.71 -0.50 -2.62
C ASP A 61 -8.70 0.55 -3.07
N GLY A 62 -9.18 1.72 -3.53
CA GLY A 62 -8.32 2.85 -3.86
C GLY A 62 -7.62 3.43 -2.62
N TRP A 63 -8.32 3.50 -1.48
CA TRP A 63 -7.73 3.95 -0.22
C TRP A 63 -6.66 2.97 0.29
N ASN A 64 -6.96 1.67 0.26
CA ASN A 64 -6.02 0.62 0.62
C ASN A 64 -4.80 0.60 -0.29
N MET A 65 -4.97 0.89 -1.59
CA MET A 65 -3.87 1.06 -2.54
C MET A 65 -2.94 2.22 -2.12
N VAL A 66 -3.49 3.38 -1.75
CA VAL A 66 -2.71 4.52 -1.26
C VAL A 66 -1.94 4.17 0.01
N MET A 67 -2.60 3.54 0.99
CA MET A 67 -1.95 3.13 2.23
C MET A 67 -0.84 2.11 1.98
N THR A 68 -1.06 1.19 1.03
CA THR A 68 -0.04 0.23 0.61
C THR A 68 1.16 0.94 -0.02
N SER A 69 0.96 1.97 -0.83
CA SER A 69 2.08 2.76 -1.39
C SER A 69 2.95 3.42 -0.31
N TRP A 70 2.33 3.86 0.79
CA TRP A 70 3.03 4.49 1.90
C TRP A 70 3.75 3.49 2.78
N ILE A 71 3.17 2.30 3.01
CA ILE A 71 3.85 1.27 3.79
C ILE A 71 5.09 0.75 3.05
N VAL A 72 5.00 0.50 1.74
CA VAL A 72 6.11 0.04 0.88
C VAL A 72 7.02 1.18 0.40
N ARG A 73 6.72 2.41 0.81
CA ARG A 73 7.45 3.65 0.53
C ARG A 73 7.76 3.88 -0.96
N THR A 74 6.88 3.40 -1.84
CA THR A 74 7.02 3.50 -3.29
C THR A 74 5.91 4.38 -3.84
N PRO A 75 6.23 5.43 -4.61
CA PRO A 75 5.19 6.27 -5.21
C PRO A 75 4.48 5.47 -6.29
N ILE A 76 3.15 5.60 -6.31
CA ILE A 76 2.32 4.97 -7.32
C ILE A 76 1.65 6.05 -8.17
N ARG A 77 1.50 5.75 -9.46
CA ARG A 77 0.66 6.51 -10.37
C ARG A 77 -0.49 5.59 -10.75
N TRP A 78 -1.71 6.01 -10.45
CA TRP A 78 -2.91 5.24 -10.77
C TRP A 78 -3.74 5.96 -11.84
N MET A 79 -4.57 5.17 -12.52
CA MET A 79 -5.53 5.68 -13.49
C MET A 79 -6.91 5.65 -12.84
N VAL A 80 -7.60 6.78 -12.89
CA VAL A 80 -8.97 6.94 -12.37
C VAL A 80 -9.81 7.61 -13.46
N LYS A 81 -11.09 7.28 -13.50
CA LYS A 81 -12.06 7.86 -14.44
C LYS A 81 -12.17 9.37 -14.24
N VAL A 82 -12.15 10.16 -15.31
CA VAL A 82 -12.12 11.64 -15.22
C VAL A 82 -13.32 12.22 -14.47
N GLU A 83 -14.48 11.57 -14.54
CA GLU A 83 -15.70 11.98 -13.85
C GLU A 83 -15.56 11.95 -12.33
N TRP A 84 -14.64 11.14 -11.78
CA TRP A 84 -14.33 11.13 -10.34
C TRP A 84 -13.49 12.32 -9.89
N THR A 85 -12.84 13.00 -10.84
CA THR A 85 -12.01 14.19 -10.54
C THR A 85 -12.78 15.50 -10.65
N ARG A 86 -14.01 15.46 -11.17
CA ARG A 86 -14.88 16.62 -11.28
C ARG A 86 -15.74 16.69 -10.01
N PHE A 87 -15.43 17.66 -9.16
CA PHE A 87 -16.31 18.06 -8.07
C PHE A 87 -17.61 18.63 -8.66
N PRO A 88 -18.79 18.47 -8.02
CA PRO A 88 -20.01 19.14 -8.46
C PRO A 88 -19.86 20.66 -8.60
#